data_AF-A0A2T6NGL4-F1
#
_entry.id   AF-A0A2T6NGL4-F1
#
_cell.length_a   1.000
_cell.length_b   1.000
_cell.length_c   1.000
_cell.angle_alpha   90.00
_cell.angle_beta   90.00
_cell.angle_gamma   90.00
#
_symmetry.space_group_name_H-M   'P 1'
#
loop_
_entity.id
_entity.type
_entity.pdbx_description
1 polymer ?
#
loop_
_entity_poly.entity_id
_entity_poly.type
_entity_poly.pdbx_seq_one_letter_code
_entity_poly.pdbx_strand_id
1 'polypeptide(L)'
;MDRRIGISAIPSNPKSYLNEQQQLGLIHLREYGWTTFCVRRLSGESATTILRNKHNKVLGILNEDGTLRIANQLKVRDCRYEENTDIESMLDSIKQQVKKPPQ
;
A
#
# COMPACT_ATOMS: atom_id res chain seq x y z
N MET A 1 7.63 22.69 4.85
CA MET A 1 7.25 21.42 4.19
C MET A 1 6.13 20.80 5.00
N ASP A 2 4.91 20.93 4.50
CA ASP A 2 3.70 20.49 5.20
C ASP A 2 3.66 18.96 5.29
N ARG A 3 3.87 18.41 6.50
CA ARG A 3 3.67 16.98 6.75
C ARG A 3 2.16 16.77 6.82
N ARG A 4 1.63 15.89 5.98
CA ARG A 4 0.21 15.52 5.93
C ARG A 4 -0.23 14.76 7.19
N ILE A 5 -0.27 15.44 8.33
CA ILE A 5 -0.79 14.89 9.58
C ILE A 5 -2.32 14.91 9.48
N GLY A 6 -2.96 13.74 9.54
CA GLY A 6 -4.43 13.61 9.54
C GLY A 6 -5.12 13.47 8.18
N ILE A 7 -4.39 13.49 7.06
CA ILE A 7 -4.96 13.20 5.73
C ILE A 7 -4.83 11.69 5.47
N SER A 8 -5.96 11.00 5.38
CA SER A 8 -6.00 9.58 4.99
C SER A 8 -5.25 9.35 3.68
N ALA A 9 -4.52 8.22 3.59
CA ALA A 9 -3.82 7.80 2.37
C ALA A 9 -4.76 7.70 1.16
N ILE A 10 -6.06 7.57 1.42
CA ILE A 10 -7.13 7.65 0.43
C ILE A 10 -7.91 8.94 0.69
N PRO A 11 -7.89 9.90 -0.24
CA PRO A 11 -8.71 11.11 -0.17
C PRO A 11 -10.19 10.77 -0.02
N SER A 12 -10.94 11.61 0.70
CA SER A 12 -12.39 11.42 0.93
C SER A 12 -13.20 11.31 -0.36
N ASN A 13 -12.67 11.80 -1.48
CA ASN A 13 -13.22 11.57 -2.81
C ASN A 13 -12.16 10.97 -3.77
N PRO A 14 -12.05 9.63 -3.89
CA PRO A 14 -11.11 8.98 -4.80
C PRO A 14 -11.40 9.29 -6.28
N LYS A 15 -12.66 9.62 -6.60
CA LYS A 15 -13.09 9.92 -7.98
C LYS A 15 -12.45 11.20 -8.52
N SER A 16 -12.09 12.15 -7.65
CA SER A 16 -11.43 13.39 -8.11
C SER A 16 -10.00 13.18 -8.62
N TYR A 17 -9.43 11.97 -8.45
CA TYR A 17 -8.11 11.60 -8.93
C TYR A 17 -8.15 10.75 -10.20
N LEU A 18 -9.35 10.31 -10.61
CA LEU A 18 -9.54 9.49 -11.79
C LEU A 18 -10.13 10.34 -12.90
N ASN A 19 -9.50 10.30 -14.07
CA ASN A 19 -10.12 10.84 -15.27
C ASN A 19 -11.34 9.98 -15.69
N GLU A 20 -12.09 10.44 -16.68
CA GLU A 20 -13.31 9.75 -17.14
C GLU A 20 -13.05 8.31 -17.61
N GLN A 21 -12.00 8.09 -18.41
CA GLN A 21 -11.63 6.76 -18.92
C GLN A 21 -11.28 5.79 -17.78
N GLN A 22 -10.55 6.27 -16.78
CA GLN A 22 -10.24 5.53 -15.56
C GLN A 22 -11.50 5.19 -14.76
N GLN A 23 -12.46 6.11 -14.68
CA GLN A 23 -13.73 5.83 -13.99
C GLN A 23 -14.53 4.73 -14.72
N LEU A 24 -14.62 4.81 -16.05
CA LEU A 24 -15.28 3.79 -16.88
C LEU A 24 -14.59 2.43 -16.76
N GLY A 25 -13.26 2.38 -16.90
CA GLY A 25 -12.48 1.15 -16.73
C GLY A 25 -12.66 0.56 -15.33
N LEU A 26 -12.63 1.39 -14.28
CA LEU A 26 -12.81 0.93 -12.91
C LEU A 26 -14.20 0.35 -12.64
N ILE A 27 -15.26 0.86 -13.26
CA ILE A 27 -16.61 0.30 -13.13
C ILE A 27 -16.62 -1.16 -13.57
N HIS A 28 -16.08 -1.47 -14.75
CA HIS A 28 -16.00 -2.84 -15.25
C HIS A 28 -15.05 -3.71 -14.41
N LEU A 29 -13.88 -3.19 -14.04
CA LEU A 29 -12.89 -3.95 -13.27
C LEU A 29 -13.40 -4.35 -11.87
N ARG A 30 -14.31 -3.58 -11.27
CA ARG A 30 -14.95 -3.91 -9.97
C ARG A 30 -15.73 -5.22 -10.02
N GLU A 31 -16.36 -5.53 -11.16
CA GLU A 31 -17.10 -6.78 -11.35
C GLU A 31 -16.17 -8.00 -11.23
N TYR A 32 -14.90 -7.84 -11.63
CA TYR A 32 -13.84 -8.86 -11.52
C TYR A 32 -13.04 -8.77 -10.21
N GLY A 33 -13.55 -8.01 -9.24
CA GLY A 33 -12.98 -7.91 -7.89
C GLY A 33 -11.81 -6.94 -7.73
N TRP A 34 -11.57 -6.05 -8.69
CA TRP A 34 -10.56 -5.00 -8.54
C TRP A 34 -11.13 -3.78 -7.81
N THR A 35 -10.40 -3.29 -6.82
CA THR A 35 -10.75 -2.07 -6.08
C THR A 35 -9.56 -1.14 -5.96
N THR A 36 -9.81 0.16 -5.81
CA THR A 36 -8.75 1.15 -5.57
C THR A 36 -8.05 0.85 -4.26
N PHE A 37 -6.73 0.68 -4.32
CA PHE A 37 -5.89 0.40 -3.16
C PHE A 37 -5.13 1.64 -2.71
N CYS A 38 -4.55 2.38 -3.65
CA CYS A 38 -3.77 3.59 -3.37
C CYS A 38 -3.76 4.50 -4.59
N VAL A 39 -3.71 5.81 -4.36
CA VAL A 39 -3.42 6.81 -5.40
C VAL A 39 -2.12 7.51 -5.00
N ARG A 40 -1.10 7.41 -5.84
CA ARG A 40 0.19 8.07 -5.63
C ARG A 40 0.31 9.26 -6.58
N ARG A 41 0.62 10.44 -6.05
CA ARG A 41 0.86 11.64 -6.84
C ARG A 41 2.22 12.21 -6.46
N LEU A 42 3.18 12.12 -7.37
CA LEU A 42 4.46 12.82 -7.23
C LEU A 42 4.28 14.28 -7.67
N SER A 43 5.09 15.19 -7.11
CA SER A 43 4.99 16.60 -7.44
C SER A 43 5.35 16.81 -8.91
N GLY A 44 4.43 17.40 -9.69
CA GLY A 44 4.63 17.64 -11.12
C GLY A 44 4.33 16.46 -12.04
N GLU A 45 3.92 15.31 -11.51
CA GLU A 45 3.55 14.13 -12.31
C GLU A 45 2.06 13.81 -12.20
N SER A 46 1.54 13.04 -13.17
CA SER A 46 0.17 12.54 -13.13
C SER A 46 0.00 11.50 -12.01
N ALA A 47 -1.24 11.39 -11.51
CA ALA A 47 -1.53 10.48 -10.41
C ALA A 47 -1.50 9.03 -10.91
N THR A 48 -0.70 8.18 -10.25
CA THR A 48 -0.71 6.74 -10.46
C THR A 48 -1.75 6.10 -9.56
N THR A 49 -2.75 5.45 -10.17
CA THR A 49 -3.78 4.72 -9.44
C THR A 49 -3.44 3.23 -9.39
N ILE A 50 -3.30 2.71 -8.17
CA ILE A 50 -3.04 1.29 -7.91
C ILE A 50 -4.35 0.62 -7.51
N LEU A 51 -4.66 -0.49 -8.19
CA LEU A 51 -5.78 -1.36 -7.86
C LEU A 51 -5.27 -2.64 -7.22
N ARG A 52 -6.10 -3.25 -6.37
CA ARG A 52 -5.88 -4.56 -5.78
C ARG A 52 -7.05 -5.46 -6.13
N ASN A 53 -6.75 -6.68 -6.55
CA ASN A 53 -7.76 -7.70 -6.72
C ASN A 53 -8.05 -8.40 -5.38
N LYS A 54 -9.31 -8.45 -4.98
CA LYS A 54 -9.74 -9.02 -3.70
C LYS A 54 -9.58 -10.55 -3.63
N HIS A 55 -9.56 -11.25 -4.76
CA HIS A 55 -9.55 -12.70 -4.82
C HIS A 55 -8.13 -13.29 -4.66
N ASN A 56 -7.16 -12.72 -5.38
CA ASN A 56 -5.79 -13.26 -5.43
C ASN A 56 -4.74 -12.30 -4.83
N LYS A 57 -5.16 -11.15 -4.29
CA LYS A 57 -4.30 -10.11 -3.71
C LYS A 57 -3.31 -9.47 -4.70
N VAL A 58 -3.45 -9.71 -6.01
CA VAL A 58 -2.59 -9.16 -7.06
C VAL A 58 -2.81 -7.64 -7.17
N LEU A 59 -1.75 -6.92 -7.51
CA LEU A 59 -1.76 -5.49 -7.74
C LEU A 59 -1.64 -5.16 -9.23
N GLY A 60 -2.27 -4.06 -9.63
CA GLY A 60 -2.16 -3.52 -10.97
C GLY A 60 -2.27 -2.00 -10.97
N ILE A 61 -1.87 -1.40 -12.08
CA ILE A 61 -1.94 0.04 -12.32
C ILE A 61 -3.10 0.30 -13.28
N LEU A 62 -3.98 1.22 -12.90
CA LEU A 62 -5.02 1.73 -13.77
C LEU A 62 -4.45 2.92 -14.55
N ASN A 63 -4.17 2.72 -15.83
CA ASN A 63 -3.63 3.74 -16.71
C ASN A 63 -4.67 4.81 -17.04
N GLU A 64 -4.22 5.93 -17.60
CA GLU A 64 -5.08 7.06 -17.97
C GLU A 64 -6.12 6.72 -19.05
N ASP A 65 -5.91 5.66 -19.83
CA ASP A 65 -6.85 5.14 -20.85
C ASP A 65 -7.89 4.17 -20.28
N GLY A 66 -7.90 3.93 -18.96
CA GLY A 66 -8.81 2.99 -18.32
C GLY A 66 -8.37 1.52 -18.37
N THR A 67 -7.21 1.21 -18.97
CA THR A 67 -6.68 -0.15 -18.99
C THR A 67 -5.99 -0.52 -17.68
N LEU A 68 -6.13 -1.79 -17.28
CA LEU A 68 -5.41 -2.37 -16.14
C LEU A 68 -4.11 -3.04 -16.62
N ARG A 69 -2.97 -2.57 -16.13
CA ARG A 69 -1.71 -3.29 -16.26
C ARG A 69 -1.38 -4.03 -14.97
N ILE A 70 -1.35 -5.36 -15.03
CA ILE A 70 -0.90 -6.19 -13.91
C ILE A 70 0.59 -5.92 -13.70
N ALA A 71 0.99 -5.60 -12.46
CA ALA A 71 2.34 -5.19 -12.15
C ALA A 71 2.97 -6.15 -11.13
N ASN A 72 3.76 -7.10 -11.63
CA ASN A 72 4.38 -8.15 -10.82
C ASN A 72 5.48 -7.62 -9.88
N GLN A 73 6.02 -6.44 -10.16
CA GLN A 73 7.05 -5.78 -9.35
C GLN A 73 6.51 -4.84 -8.26
N LEU A 74 5.19 -4.65 -8.12
CA LEU A 74 4.64 -3.85 -7.02
C LEU A 74 4.72 -4.63 -5.71
N LYS A 75 5.39 -4.05 -4.71
CA LYS A 75 5.45 -4.57 -3.35
C LYS A 75 4.86 -3.57 -2.37
N VAL A 76 3.96 -4.04 -1.52
CA VAL A 76 3.49 -3.28 -0.34
C VAL A 76 4.46 -3.57 0.79
N ARG A 77 5.00 -2.52 1.41
CA ARG A 77 5.82 -2.69 2.63
C ARG A 77 4.91 -3.15 3.76
N ASP A 78 5.27 -4.24 4.42
CA ASP A 78 4.58 -4.69 5.63
C ASP A 78 5.23 -4.00 6.83
N CYS A 79 4.55 -2.99 7.39
CA CYS A 79 5.07 -2.20 8.50
C CYS A 79 5.19 -3.00 9.81
N ARG A 80 4.68 -4.24 9.87
CA ARG A 80 4.73 -5.10 11.06
C ARG A 80 6.07 -5.81 11.27
N TYR A 81 6.98 -5.75 10.30
CA TYR A 81 8.30 -6.38 10.43
C TYR A 81 9.24 -5.64 11.38
N GLU A 82 9.09 -4.33 11.55
CA GLU A 82 9.95 -3.55 12.47
C GLU A 82 9.64 -3.91 13.94
N GLU A 83 8.36 -4.04 14.32
CA GLU A 83 7.98 -4.42 15.68
C GLU A 83 8.43 -5.83 16.09
N ASN A 84 8.37 -6.81 15.18
CA ASN A 84 8.75 -8.19 15.50
C ASN A 84 10.26 -8.37 15.67
N THR A 85 11.06 -7.64 14.89
CA THR A 85 12.52 -7.72 14.97
C THR A 85 13.04 -7.12 16.28
N ASP A 86 12.39 -6.04 16.74
CA ASP A 86 12.69 -5.42 18.03
C ASP A 86 12.32 -6.32 19.21
N ILE A 87 11.16 -7.01 19.14
CA ILE A 87 10.74 -7.97 20.17
C ILE A 87 11.70 -9.16 20.25
N GLU A 88 12.09 -9.75 19.12
CA GLU A 88 13.04 -10.87 19.10
C GLU A 88 14.41 -10.48 19.66
N SER A 89 14.92 -9.30 19.30
CA SER A 89 16.17 -8.73 19.82
C SER A 89 16.13 -8.48 21.32
N MET A 90 15.01 -7.95 21.84
CA MET A 90 14.80 -7.76 23.28
C MET A 90 14.73 -9.09 24.04
N LEU A 91 14.04 -10.10 23.49
CA LEU A 91 13.93 -11.43 24.11
C LEU A 91 15.28 -12.15 24.19
N ASP A 92 16.11 -12.02 23.16
CA ASP A 92 17.46 -12.58 23.16
C ASP A 92 18.39 -11.87 24.15
N SER A 93 18.24 -10.55 24.31
CA SER A 93 18.96 -9.78 25.32
C SER A 93 18.61 -10.20 26.75
N ILE A 94 17.34 -10.45 27.04
CA ILE A 94 16.86 -10.92 28.35
C ILE A 94 17.41 -12.33 28.65
N LYS A 95 17.37 -13.25 27.69
CA LYS A 95 17.88 -14.62 27.86
C LYS A 95 19.39 -14.65 28.16
N GLN A 96 20.16 -13.70 27.63
CA GLN A 96 21.60 -13.60 27.90
C GLN A 96 21.90 -13.07 29.31
N GLN A 97 21.05 -12.21 29.88
CA GLN A 97 21.22 -11.70 31.24
C GLN A 97 20.92 -12.76 32.31
N VAL A 98 19.93 -13.63 32.07
CA VAL A 98 19.54 -14.69 33.01
C VAL A 98 20.58 -15.82 33.10
N LYS A 99 21.49 -15.94 32.13
CA LYS A 99 22.55 -16.98 32.12
C LYS A 99 23.82 -16.64 32.90
N LYS A 100 23.95 -15.44 33.50
CA LYS A 100 25.11 -15.12 34.34
C LYS A 100 24.79 -15.48 35.80
N PRO A 101 25.49 -16.44 36.42
CA PRO A 101 25.37 -16.69 37.85
C PRO A 101 25.92 -15.48 38.62
N PRO A 102 25.34 -15.13 39.78
CA PRO A 102 25.93 -14.12 40.66
C PRO A 102 27.32 -14.59 41.12
N GLN A 103 28.31 -13.69 41.02
CA GLN A 103 29.63 -13.86 41.63
C GLN A 103 29.57 -13.62 43.14
#